data_AF-A0A7L4PGE6-F1
#
_entry.id   AF-A0A7L4PGE6-F1
#
_cell.length_a   1.000
_cell.length_b   1.000
_cell.length_c   1.000
_cell.angle_alpha   90.00
_cell.angle_beta   90.00
_cell.angle_gamma   90.00
#
_symmetry.space_group_name_H-M   'P 1'
#
loop_
_entity.id
_entity.type
_entity.pdbx_description
1 polymer ?
#
loop_
_entity_poly.entity_id
_entity_poly.type
_entity_poly.pdbx_seq_one_letter_code
_entity_poly.pdbx_strand_id
1 'polypeptide(L)'
;MKCKIALVLMLVLSLLIVTFSGCVKEGAIPPPVPTPTPTPKTTPTPTPKPTPIPTPTLTPLPNPKYVAGDIVAEGPTDQDGLPTIVSYDKNTDQYEVSFIFKNEDGNWGHFLNESTDWHDREYVEGHCTVVIANVDLSSITIEEQKISPVPTSKTTQATASFLTISPSEAKQLIDSNPDIVILDVRTFGEFYQEGHLKDAINIPIDELPERVGELDKNEDTIVYCKSGFRGAQASQILADNGFTKVYNIDGGFDAWKLKGFPIVMSNT
;
A
#
# COMPACT_ATOMS: atom_id res chain seq x y z
N MET A 1 -41.04 -6.80 -41.18
CA MET A 1 -41.66 -6.22 -42.39
C MET A 1 -42.52 -5.05 -41.94
N LYS A 2 -42.00 -3.81 -42.02
CA LYS A 2 -42.44 -2.73 -42.94
C LYS A 2 -43.95 -2.45 -42.80
N CYS A 3 -44.46 -1.24 -42.52
CA CYS A 3 -44.11 0.05 -43.13
C CYS A 3 -45.10 1.14 -42.64
N LYS A 4 -44.62 2.40 -42.56
CA LYS A 4 -45.30 3.65 -43.01
C LYS A 4 -46.39 4.25 -42.09
N ILE A 5 -46.58 5.57 -41.90
CA ILE A 5 -46.16 6.80 -42.61
C ILE A 5 -46.31 8.00 -41.64
N ALA A 6 -45.50 9.03 -41.86
CA ALA A 6 -45.50 10.33 -41.18
C ALA A 6 -46.44 11.38 -41.83
N LEU A 7 -46.53 12.54 -41.16
CA LEU A 7 -46.73 13.89 -41.74
C LEU A 7 -48.16 14.48 -41.74
N VAL A 8 -48.19 15.82 -41.57
CA VAL A 8 -49.27 16.84 -41.76
C VAL A 8 -49.71 17.46 -40.41
N LEU A 9 -49.24 18.63 -39.93
CA LEU A 9 -49.08 20.00 -40.47
C LEU A 9 -50.31 20.91 -40.18
N MET A 10 -50.08 21.93 -39.32
CA MET A 10 -50.67 23.30 -39.26
C MET A 10 -52.12 23.53 -38.78
N LEU A 11 -52.31 24.72 -38.15
CA LEU A 11 -53.51 25.52 -37.76
C LEU A 11 -53.86 25.47 -36.24
N VAL A 12 -54.11 26.55 -35.48
CA VAL A 12 -54.30 28.02 -35.68
C VAL A 12 -54.23 28.74 -34.30
N LEU A 13 -53.89 30.05 -34.29
CA LEU A 13 -54.48 31.19 -33.52
C LEU A 13 -54.84 31.02 -32.02
N SER A 14 -54.60 31.93 -31.07
CA SER A 14 -54.64 33.41 -31.10
C SER A 14 -54.42 33.96 -29.67
N LEU A 15 -53.90 35.20 -29.59
CA LEU A 15 -54.16 36.25 -28.58
C LEU A 15 -53.78 36.00 -27.10
N LEU A 16 -52.78 36.76 -26.60
CA LEU A 16 -53.07 38.04 -25.95
C LEU A 16 -51.82 38.93 -25.90
N ILE A 17 -51.99 40.12 -26.47
CA ILE A 17 -51.07 41.26 -26.44
C ILE A 17 -51.40 42.08 -25.18
N VAL A 18 -50.39 42.55 -24.44
CA VAL A 18 -50.53 43.77 -23.63
C VAL A 18 -49.36 44.70 -23.93
N THR A 19 -49.74 45.89 -24.38
CA THR A 19 -48.96 47.03 -24.85
C THR A 19 -48.65 48.02 -23.73
N PHE A 20 -47.52 48.73 -23.84
CA PHE A 20 -47.34 50.14 -23.45
C PHE A 20 -46.39 50.74 -24.51
N SER A 21 -46.81 51.57 -25.47
CA SER A 21 -47.43 52.92 -25.42
C SER A 21 -46.50 53.99 -24.83
N GLY A 22 -46.05 54.93 -25.68
CA GLY A 22 -45.40 56.15 -25.20
C GLY A 22 -44.52 56.94 -26.16
N CYS A 23 -45.13 57.52 -27.21
CA CYS A 23 -44.79 58.79 -27.88
C CYS A 23 -43.35 59.12 -28.36
N VAL A 24 -43.24 59.21 -29.70
CA VAL A 24 -42.24 60.00 -30.45
C VAL A 24 -42.65 61.48 -30.46
N LYS A 25 -41.71 62.38 -30.18
CA LYS A 25 -41.75 63.77 -30.65
C LYS A 25 -40.50 64.03 -31.50
N GLU A 26 -40.77 64.38 -32.75
CA GLU A 26 -39.80 64.75 -33.77
C GLU A 26 -39.36 66.20 -33.55
N GLY A 27 -38.06 66.44 -33.46
CA GLY A 27 -37.52 67.78 -33.20
C GLY A 27 -36.00 67.85 -33.36
N ALA A 28 -35.60 68.53 -34.43
CA ALA A 28 -34.27 69.08 -34.73
C ALA A 28 -33.12 68.09 -35.03
N ILE A 29 -32.59 68.20 -36.24
CA ILE A 29 -31.32 67.60 -36.68
C ILE A 29 -30.19 68.21 -35.83
N PRO A 30 -29.46 67.42 -35.03
CA PRO A 30 -28.32 67.94 -34.27
C PRO A 30 -27.16 68.31 -35.22
N PRO A 31 -26.34 69.32 -34.88
CA PRO A 31 -25.18 69.73 -35.67
C PRO A 31 -24.18 68.58 -35.82
N PRO A 32 -23.33 68.59 -36.87
CA PRO A 32 -22.37 67.51 -37.12
C PRO A 32 -21.48 67.31 -35.89
N VAL A 33 -21.49 66.08 -35.37
CA VAL A 33 -20.65 65.65 -34.26
C VAL A 33 -19.18 65.77 -34.69
N PRO A 34 -18.30 66.42 -33.89
CA PRO A 34 -16.88 66.52 -34.22
C PRO A 34 -16.28 65.11 -34.37
N THR A 35 -15.54 64.90 -35.45
CA THR A 35 -14.82 63.65 -35.73
C THR A 35 -13.99 63.26 -34.50
N PRO A 36 -14.12 62.02 -33.97
CA PRO A 36 -13.33 61.60 -32.82
C PRO A 36 -11.85 61.64 -33.20
N THR A 37 -11.07 62.41 -32.43
CA THR A 37 -9.61 62.37 -32.47
C THR A 37 -9.17 60.91 -32.22
N PRO A 38 -8.29 60.32 -33.04
CA PRO A 38 -7.86 58.95 -32.82
C PRO A 38 -7.20 58.85 -31.44
N THR A 39 -7.82 58.09 -30.55
CA THR A 39 -7.24 57.74 -29.25
C THR A 39 -5.88 57.08 -29.51
N PRO A 40 -4.79 57.49 -28.82
CA PRO A 40 -3.50 56.83 -28.99
C PRO A 40 -3.69 55.33 -28.71
N LYS A 41 -3.41 54.52 -29.74
CA LYS A 41 -3.41 53.06 -29.65
C LYS A 41 -2.45 52.68 -28.53
N THR A 42 -2.97 52.18 -27.42
CA THR A 42 -2.14 51.67 -26.34
C THR A 42 -1.32 50.53 -26.90
N THR A 43 0.01 50.73 -26.96
CA THR A 43 0.96 49.67 -27.27
C THR A 43 0.72 48.54 -26.28
N PRO A 44 0.51 47.28 -26.71
CA PRO A 44 0.41 46.17 -25.77
C PRO A 44 1.70 46.12 -24.97
N THR A 45 1.60 46.28 -23.65
CA THR A 45 2.70 46.04 -22.74
C THR A 45 3.25 44.64 -23.02
N PRO A 46 4.56 44.47 -23.25
CA PRO A 46 5.12 43.15 -23.48
C PRO A 46 4.76 42.26 -22.29
N THR A 47 4.07 41.16 -22.56
CA THR A 47 3.82 40.12 -21.55
C THR A 47 5.19 39.70 -20.99
N PRO A 48 5.39 39.71 -19.66
CA PRO A 48 6.65 39.30 -19.09
C PRO A 48 6.94 37.88 -19.56
N LYS A 49 8.11 37.70 -20.20
CA LYS A 49 8.66 36.38 -20.52
C LYS A 49 8.61 35.56 -19.22
N PRO A 50 8.02 34.36 -19.19
CA PRO A 50 7.97 33.55 -17.97
C PRO A 50 9.41 33.39 -17.47
N THR A 51 9.66 33.92 -16.27
CA THR A 51 10.92 33.71 -15.57
C THR A 51 11.11 32.20 -15.47
N PRO A 52 12.27 31.64 -15.87
CA PRO A 52 12.52 30.22 -15.65
C PRO A 52 12.28 29.95 -14.16
N ILE A 53 11.35 29.04 -13.87
CA ILE A 53 11.17 28.52 -12.52
C ILE A 53 12.54 27.99 -12.12
N PRO A 54 13.14 28.45 -11.01
CA PRO A 54 14.41 27.89 -10.57
C PRO A 54 14.21 26.38 -10.42
N THR A 55 14.96 25.60 -11.20
CA THR A 55 15.04 24.16 -10.98
C THR A 55 15.37 23.97 -9.51
N PRO A 56 14.55 23.23 -8.73
CA PRO A 56 14.87 23.01 -7.33
C PRO A 56 16.28 22.43 -7.29
N THR A 57 17.19 23.15 -6.63
CA THR A 57 18.52 22.64 -6.37
C THR A 57 18.29 21.51 -5.40
N LEU A 58 18.35 20.27 -5.88
CA LEU A 58 18.27 19.09 -5.02
C LEU A 58 19.38 19.24 -3.98
N THR A 59 19.00 19.50 -2.73
CA THR A 59 19.94 19.47 -1.62
C THR A 59 20.61 18.11 -1.66
N PRO A 60 21.95 18.01 -1.68
CA PRO A 60 22.61 16.72 -1.66
C PRO A 60 22.13 15.96 -0.43
N LEU A 61 21.61 14.78 -0.67
CA LEU A 61 21.10 13.89 0.35
C LEU A 61 22.21 13.62 1.38
N PRO A 62 21.92 13.63 2.69
CA PRO A 62 22.92 13.33 3.70
C PRO A 62 23.51 11.93 3.48
N ASN A 63 24.71 11.66 3.99
CA ASN A 63 25.25 10.30 3.94
C ASN A 63 24.29 9.32 4.65
N PRO A 64 24.15 8.07 4.18
CA PRO A 64 23.37 7.05 4.90
C PRO A 64 23.96 6.84 6.30
N LYS A 65 23.10 6.70 7.31
CA LYS A 65 23.48 6.37 8.69
C LYS A 65 24.12 4.99 8.81
N TYR A 66 23.65 4.03 8.01
CA TYR A 66 24.13 2.65 8.01
C TYR A 66 24.86 2.29 6.72
N VAL A 67 25.74 1.30 6.82
CA VAL A 67 26.53 0.80 5.70
C VAL A 67 26.31 -0.69 5.49
N ALA A 68 26.66 -1.19 4.31
CA ALA A 68 26.61 -2.62 4.02
C ALA A 68 27.36 -3.43 5.10
N GLY A 69 26.73 -4.51 5.56
CA GLY A 69 27.21 -5.35 6.65
C GLY A 69 26.73 -4.94 8.04
N ASP A 70 26.12 -3.76 8.22
CA ASP A 70 25.56 -3.38 9.52
C ASP A 70 24.36 -4.27 9.86
N ILE A 71 24.44 -4.95 11.00
CA ILE A 71 23.31 -5.59 11.65
C ILE A 71 22.61 -4.52 12.48
N VAL A 72 21.37 -4.20 12.13
CA VAL A 72 20.61 -3.09 12.70
C VAL A 72 19.38 -3.62 13.42
N ALA A 73 18.98 -2.97 14.52
CA ALA A 73 17.81 -3.38 15.28
C ALA A 73 17.05 -2.20 15.90
N GLU A 74 15.76 -2.42 16.13
CA GLU A 74 14.87 -1.49 16.83
C GLU A 74 15.06 -1.55 18.36
N GLY A 75 15.61 -2.67 18.88
CA GLY A 75 15.91 -2.90 20.29
C GLY A 75 16.61 -4.25 20.52
N PRO A 76 17.00 -4.59 21.77
CA PRO A 76 17.62 -5.87 22.09
C PRO A 76 16.54 -6.95 22.13
N THR A 77 16.25 -7.60 21.01
CA THR A 77 15.34 -8.76 21.00
C THR A 77 15.88 -9.87 20.12
N ASP A 78 15.86 -11.06 20.70
CA ASP A 78 15.99 -12.35 20.05
C ASP A 78 14.88 -12.48 19.00
N GLN A 79 15.22 -12.50 17.71
CA GLN A 79 14.31 -12.82 16.61
C GLN A 79 15.03 -13.71 15.59
N ASP A 80 14.26 -14.58 14.92
CA ASP A 80 14.65 -15.60 13.94
C ASP A 80 15.35 -15.07 12.66
N GLY A 81 15.93 -13.87 12.71
CA GLY A 81 16.77 -13.27 11.70
C GLY A 81 17.29 -11.92 12.16
N LEU A 82 18.57 -11.64 11.95
CA LEU A 82 19.18 -10.35 12.25
C LEU A 82 19.10 -9.46 10.99
N PRO A 83 18.37 -8.32 11.03
CA PRO A 83 18.29 -7.41 9.89
C PRO A 83 19.68 -6.88 9.56
N THR A 84 20.11 -7.09 8.34
CA THR A 84 21.45 -6.74 7.87
C THR A 84 21.35 -5.87 6.63
N ILE A 85 22.02 -4.73 6.65
CA ILE A 85 22.10 -3.83 5.50
C ILE A 85 22.94 -4.50 4.43
N VAL A 86 22.35 -4.73 3.26
CA VAL A 86 23.04 -5.28 2.08
C VAL A 86 23.66 -4.16 1.27
N SER A 87 22.87 -3.12 1.00
CA SER A 87 23.29 -1.98 0.19
C SER A 87 22.44 -0.74 0.48
N TYR A 88 22.85 0.40 -0.08
CA TYR A 88 22.09 1.65 -0.04
C TYR A 88 22.14 2.32 -1.42
N ASP A 89 20.97 2.57 -2.01
CA ASP A 89 20.85 3.28 -3.29
C ASP A 89 20.55 4.76 -3.06
N LYS A 90 21.56 5.58 -3.34
CA LYS A 90 21.49 7.05 -3.25
C LYS A 90 20.53 7.70 -4.24
N ASN A 91 20.14 7.01 -5.32
CA ASN A 91 19.26 7.57 -6.34
C ASN A 91 17.79 7.44 -5.95
N THR A 92 17.45 6.38 -5.20
CA THR A 92 16.09 6.11 -4.69
C THR A 92 15.93 6.45 -3.21
N ASP A 93 17.03 6.71 -2.49
CA ASP A 93 17.07 6.93 -1.03
C ASP A 93 16.58 5.73 -0.20
N GLN A 94 16.99 4.53 -0.63
CA GLN A 94 16.54 3.28 -0.04
C GLN A 94 17.70 2.41 0.42
N TYR A 95 17.50 1.73 1.54
CA TYR A 95 18.32 0.64 2.00
C TYR A 95 17.77 -0.68 1.45
N GLU A 96 18.67 -1.54 1.00
CA GLU A 96 18.39 -2.94 0.80
C GLU A 96 18.70 -3.68 2.10
N VAL A 97 17.71 -4.40 2.63
CA VAL A 97 17.81 -5.12 3.90
C VAL A 97 17.56 -6.61 3.65
N SER A 98 18.38 -7.45 4.29
CA SER A 98 18.20 -8.91 4.31
C SER A 98 18.20 -9.42 5.75
N PHE A 99 17.56 -10.55 6.00
CA PHE A 99 17.62 -11.23 7.29
C PHE A 99 18.68 -12.33 7.24
N ILE A 100 19.66 -12.26 8.14
CA ILE A 100 20.62 -13.35 8.34
C ILE A 100 20.15 -14.25 9.48
N PHE A 101 20.26 -15.55 9.34
CA PHE A 101 19.82 -16.53 10.32
C PHE A 101 20.94 -17.53 10.64
N LYS A 102 20.80 -18.25 11.75
CA LYS A 102 21.73 -19.31 12.13
C LYS A 102 21.15 -20.66 11.74
N ASN A 103 21.86 -21.37 10.88
CA ASN A 103 21.53 -22.72 10.44
C ASN A 103 21.61 -23.74 11.59
N GLU A 104 21.01 -24.92 11.41
CA GLU A 104 21.06 -26.02 12.38
C GLU A 104 22.49 -26.51 12.68
N ASP A 105 23.40 -26.33 11.73
CA ASP A 105 24.83 -26.65 11.88
C ASP A 105 25.62 -25.55 12.62
N GLY A 106 24.97 -24.44 12.96
CA GLY A 106 25.54 -23.31 13.67
C GLY A 106 26.22 -22.26 12.79
N ASN A 107 26.23 -22.43 11.46
CA ASN A 107 26.73 -21.43 10.51
C ASN A 107 25.68 -20.33 10.24
N TRP A 108 26.14 -19.15 9.81
CA TRP A 108 25.24 -18.05 9.43
C TRP A 108 24.88 -18.14 7.94
N GLY A 109 23.59 -18.01 7.63
CA GLY A 109 23.03 -17.99 6.28
C GLY A 109 22.16 -16.75 6.02
N HIS A 110 21.81 -16.52 4.75
CA HIS A 110 20.91 -15.44 4.31
C HIS A 110 20.16 -15.86 3.04
N PHE A 111 18.97 -15.31 2.78
CA PHE A 111 18.20 -15.61 1.57
C PHE A 111 18.75 -14.84 0.35
N LEU A 112 18.86 -15.52 -0.79
CA LEU A 112 19.31 -14.91 -2.06
C LEU A 112 18.29 -13.91 -2.62
N ASN A 113 18.81 -12.81 -3.20
CA ASN A 113 18.40 -11.87 -4.27
C ASN A 113 16.93 -11.72 -4.75
N GLU A 114 15.96 -12.49 -4.28
CA GLU A 114 14.53 -12.35 -4.52
C GLU A 114 13.73 -12.22 -3.19
N SER A 115 14.42 -12.23 -2.04
CA SER A 115 13.84 -12.08 -0.70
C SER A 115 14.51 -10.94 0.11
N THR A 116 15.22 -10.03 -0.53
CA THR A 116 15.66 -8.76 0.09
C THR A 116 14.53 -7.74 -0.02
N ASP A 117 14.27 -7.03 1.07
CA ASP A 117 13.27 -5.97 1.11
C ASP A 117 13.97 -4.61 0.99
N TRP A 118 13.41 -3.74 0.15
CA TRP A 118 13.86 -2.36 0.00
C TRP A 118 13.03 -1.46 0.90
N HIS A 119 13.70 -0.67 1.73
CA HIS A 119 13.06 0.23 2.68
C HIS A 119 13.61 1.65 2.53
N ASP A 120 12.71 2.63 2.62
CA ASP A 120 13.09 4.04 2.59
C ASP A 120 13.95 4.40 3.82
N ARG A 121 14.87 5.37 3.64
CA ARG A 121 15.76 5.85 4.71
C ARG A 121 15.04 6.21 6.00
N GLU A 122 13.90 6.89 5.90
CA GLU A 122 13.11 7.32 7.06
C GLU A 122 12.69 6.12 7.93
N TYR A 123 12.30 5.02 7.30
CA TYR A 123 11.94 3.79 8.00
C TYR A 123 13.15 3.19 8.71
N VAL A 124 14.24 2.92 7.97
CA VAL A 124 15.41 2.22 8.54
C VAL A 124 16.11 3.05 9.60
N GLU A 125 16.38 4.34 9.35
CA GLU A 125 17.10 5.18 10.30
C GLU A 125 16.25 5.61 11.51
N GLY A 126 14.92 5.63 11.34
CA GLY A 126 13.94 5.97 12.36
C GLY A 126 13.60 4.80 13.30
N HIS A 127 13.52 3.57 12.77
CA HIS A 127 13.10 2.40 13.54
C HIS A 127 14.29 1.58 14.01
N CYS A 128 15.24 1.26 13.12
CA CYS A 128 16.47 0.61 13.52
C CYS A 128 17.40 1.68 14.08
N THR A 129 17.51 1.81 15.40
CA THR A 129 18.27 2.90 16.04
C THR A 129 19.66 2.48 16.52
N VAL A 130 19.90 1.17 16.59
CA VAL A 130 21.11 0.56 17.14
C VAL A 130 21.79 -0.31 16.08
N VAL A 131 23.13 -0.20 15.99
CA VAL A 131 23.97 -1.17 15.29
C VAL A 131 24.43 -2.21 16.30
N ILE A 132 24.10 -3.48 16.06
CA ILE A 132 24.51 -4.61 16.89
C ILE A 132 25.95 -5.01 16.56
N ALA A 133 26.26 -5.15 15.27
CA ALA A 133 27.59 -5.48 14.75
C ALA A 133 27.72 -5.08 13.28
N ASN A 134 28.95 -5.01 12.77
CA ASN A 134 29.21 -4.92 11.33
C ASN A 134 29.91 -6.21 10.89
N VAL A 135 29.38 -6.89 9.88
CA VAL A 135 29.88 -8.17 9.38
C VAL A 135 30.30 -8.05 7.91
N ASP A 136 31.35 -8.77 7.53
CA ASP A 136 31.72 -8.89 6.12
C ASP A 136 30.74 -9.85 5.43
N LEU A 137 29.86 -9.31 4.60
CA LEU A 137 28.83 -10.09 3.89
C LEU A 137 29.44 -11.19 3.02
N SER A 138 30.68 -11.05 2.54
CA SER A 138 31.35 -12.08 1.75
C SER A 138 31.79 -13.30 2.58
N SER A 139 31.85 -13.15 3.90
CA SER A 139 32.21 -14.22 4.84
C SER A 139 31.00 -15.06 5.29
N ILE A 140 29.78 -14.59 5.01
CA ILE A 140 28.54 -15.31 5.29
C ILE A 140 28.35 -16.35 4.18
N THR A 141 28.26 -17.62 4.55
CA THR A 141 28.10 -18.68 3.55
C THR A 141 26.71 -18.58 2.94
N ILE A 142 26.65 -18.49 1.62
CA ILE A 142 25.40 -18.49 0.87
C ILE A 142 24.87 -19.93 0.84
N GLU A 143 24.03 -20.27 1.79
CA GLU A 143 23.19 -21.45 1.64
C GLU A 143 21.88 -20.99 1.02
N GLU A 144 21.63 -21.38 -0.24
CA GLU A 144 20.26 -21.49 -0.70
C GLU A 144 19.55 -22.41 0.29
N GLN A 145 18.52 -21.90 0.97
CA GLN A 145 17.46 -22.81 1.37
C GLN A 145 16.91 -23.39 0.07
N LYS A 146 17.49 -24.50 -0.36
CA LYS A 146 16.79 -25.44 -1.19
C LYS A 146 15.58 -25.78 -0.35
N ILE A 147 14.44 -25.20 -0.71
CA ILE A 147 13.14 -25.62 -0.22
C ILE A 147 13.06 -27.06 -0.67
N SER A 148 13.62 -27.96 0.16
CA SER A 148 13.41 -29.38 0.04
C SER A 148 11.89 -29.49 -0.03
N PRO A 149 11.32 -30.16 -1.04
CA PRO A 149 9.88 -30.23 -1.19
C PRO A 149 9.34 -30.56 0.19
N VAL A 150 8.52 -29.64 0.73
CA VAL A 150 7.96 -29.69 2.08
C VAL A 150 7.81 -31.15 2.42
N PRO A 151 8.52 -31.70 3.42
CA PRO A 151 8.40 -33.10 3.71
C PRO A 151 6.93 -33.29 3.99
N THR A 152 6.24 -33.96 3.06
CA THR A 152 4.96 -34.60 3.29
C THR A 152 5.30 -35.78 4.19
N SER A 153 5.72 -35.45 5.42
CA SER A 153 6.01 -36.40 6.47
C SER A 153 4.68 -36.91 6.92
N LYS A 154 4.29 -38.04 6.32
CA LYS A 154 3.45 -39.03 6.98
C LYS A 154 4.15 -39.42 8.28
N THR A 155 3.86 -38.71 9.36
CA THR A 155 4.02 -39.23 10.72
C THR A 155 2.73 -38.95 11.47
N THR A 156 2.06 -40.04 11.81
CA THR A 156 0.78 -40.12 12.50
C THR A 156 0.92 -39.63 13.95
N GLN A 157 0.63 -38.35 14.17
CA GLN A 157 -0.05 -37.85 15.37
C GLN A 157 -1.03 -36.78 14.91
N ALA A 158 -2.25 -36.79 15.42
CA ALA A 158 -3.28 -35.82 15.06
C ALA A 158 -2.95 -34.46 15.71
N THR A 159 -1.95 -33.76 15.18
CA THR A 159 -1.71 -32.35 15.46
C THR A 159 -2.74 -31.53 14.68
N ALA A 160 -3.33 -30.53 15.34
CA ALA A 160 -4.22 -29.58 14.69
C ALA A 160 -3.47 -28.95 13.49
N SER A 161 -4.09 -29.00 12.32
CA SER A 161 -3.51 -28.51 11.07
C SER A 161 -4.23 -27.25 10.61
N PHE A 162 -3.48 -26.24 10.19
CA PHE A 162 -4.02 -25.10 9.45
C PHE A 162 -3.95 -25.37 7.94
N LEU A 163 -4.68 -24.57 7.15
CA LEU A 163 -4.66 -24.64 5.68
C LEU A 163 -4.06 -23.36 5.10
N THR A 164 -3.13 -23.48 4.15
CA THR A 164 -2.71 -22.33 3.34
C THR A 164 -3.62 -22.20 2.13
N ILE A 165 -4.16 -21.00 1.90
CA ILE A 165 -5.11 -20.69 0.83
C ILE A 165 -4.62 -19.49 0.02
N SER A 166 -4.99 -19.42 -1.26
CA SER A 166 -4.65 -18.28 -2.12
C SER A 166 -5.38 -17.00 -1.68
N PRO A 167 -4.89 -15.80 -2.05
CA PRO A 167 -5.61 -14.55 -1.77
C PRO A 167 -7.05 -14.53 -2.29
N SER A 168 -7.30 -15.15 -3.46
CA SER A 168 -8.64 -15.21 -4.05
C SER A 168 -9.60 -16.08 -3.22
N GLU A 169 -9.13 -17.21 -2.69
CA GLU A 169 -9.91 -18.08 -1.80
C GLU A 169 -10.16 -17.39 -0.46
N ALA A 170 -9.13 -16.73 0.10
CA ALA A 170 -9.26 -15.94 1.32
C ALA A 170 -10.33 -14.85 1.15
N LYS A 171 -10.30 -14.12 0.03
CA LYS A 171 -11.31 -13.11 -0.27
C LYS A 171 -12.72 -13.72 -0.36
N GLN A 172 -12.88 -14.86 -1.01
CA GLN A 172 -14.18 -15.54 -1.09
C GLN A 172 -14.69 -15.97 0.29
N LEU A 173 -13.81 -16.48 1.16
CA LEU A 173 -14.17 -16.82 2.53
C LEU A 173 -14.60 -15.58 3.32
N ILE A 174 -13.83 -14.49 3.24
CA ILE A 174 -14.17 -13.21 3.88
C ILE A 174 -15.51 -12.66 3.38
N ASP A 175 -15.74 -12.69 2.06
CA ASP A 175 -16.98 -12.18 1.47
C ASP A 175 -18.21 -13.05 1.82
N SER A 176 -18.01 -14.34 2.11
CA SER A 176 -19.10 -15.31 2.36
C SER A 176 -19.34 -15.62 3.83
N ASN A 177 -18.39 -15.29 4.72
CA ASN A 177 -18.48 -15.48 6.15
C ASN A 177 -18.20 -14.15 6.88
N PRO A 178 -19.24 -13.38 7.26
CA PRO A 178 -19.06 -12.10 7.95
C PRO A 178 -18.52 -12.23 9.38
N ASP A 179 -18.59 -13.42 9.97
CA ASP A 179 -18.13 -13.71 11.34
C ASP A 179 -16.67 -14.19 11.37
N ILE A 180 -16.03 -14.36 10.20
CA ILE A 180 -14.64 -14.82 10.12
C ILE A 180 -13.69 -13.82 10.78
N VAL A 181 -12.80 -14.32 11.62
CA VAL A 181 -11.75 -13.50 12.23
C VAL A 181 -10.64 -13.29 11.21
N ILE A 182 -10.25 -12.03 11.00
CA ILE A 182 -9.11 -11.68 10.16
C ILE A 182 -7.98 -11.23 11.09
N LEU A 183 -6.89 -11.99 11.14
CA LEU A 183 -5.75 -11.76 12.02
C LEU A 183 -4.54 -11.30 11.19
N ASP A 184 -4.10 -10.06 11.41
CA ASP A 184 -2.85 -9.54 10.90
C ASP A 184 -1.74 -9.71 11.95
N VAL A 185 -0.75 -10.53 11.65
CA VAL A 185 0.38 -10.81 12.56
C VAL A 185 1.65 -10.04 12.22
N ARG A 186 1.54 -9.00 11.37
CA ARG A 186 2.61 -8.03 11.14
C ARG A 186 2.82 -7.12 12.35
N THR A 187 3.91 -6.38 12.32
CA THR A 187 4.15 -5.31 13.30
C THR A 187 3.06 -4.24 13.22
N PHE A 188 2.87 -3.52 14.32
CA PHE A 188 1.93 -2.39 14.35
C PHE A 188 2.27 -1.32 13.29
N GLY A 189 3.56 -1.08 13.03
CA GLY A 189 4.02 -0.14 12.01
C GLY A 189 3.56 -0.52 10.61
N GLU A 190 3.79 -1.78 10.21
CA GLU A 190 3.31 -2.34 8.93
C GLU A 190 1.77 -2.22 8.82
N PHE A 191 1.03 -2.58 9.87
CA PHE A 191 -0.43 -2.55 9.89
C PHE A 191 -1.00 -1.13 9.74
N TYR A 192 -0.42 -0.16 10.46
CA TYR A 192 -0.90 1.21 10.50
C TYR A 192 -0.52 2.01 9.26
N GLN A 193 0.73 1.88 8.81
CA GLN A 193 1.30 2.73 7.76
C GLN A 193 1.06 2.20 6.34
N GLU A 194 1.07 0.87 6.15
CA GLU A 194 0.87 0.27 4.82
C GLU A 194 -0.61 -0.07 4.52
N GLY A 195 -1.47 0.08 5.53
CA GLY A 195 -2.84 -0.38 5.51
C GLY A 195 -2.96 -1.88 5.79
N HIS A 196 -4.20 -2.35 5.89
CA HIS A 196 -4.54 -3.71 6.29
C HIS A 196 -5.86 -4.15 5.66
N LEU A 197 -6.19 -5.45 5.78
CA LEU A 197 -7.50 -5.96 5.38
C LEU A 197 -8.59 -5.35 6.28
N LYS A 198 -9.76 -5.06 5.71
CA LYS A 198 -10.89 -4.50 6.47
C LYS A 198 -11.26 -5.43 7.64
N ASP A 199 -11.52 -4.83 8.80
CA ASP A 199 -11.90 -5.51 10.05
C ASP A 199 -10.80 -6.44 10.63
N ALA A 200 -9.57 -6.34 10.14
CA ALA A 200 -8.46 -7.11 10.67
C ALA A 200 -8.08 -6.68 12.10
N ILE A 201 -7.86 -7.67 12.97
CA ILE A 201 -7.29 -7.50 14.30
C ILE A 201 -5.77 -7.63 14.15
N ASN A 202 -5.00 -6.66 14.67
CA ASN A 202 -3.55 -6.77 14.70
C ASN A 202 -3.06 -7.35 16.03
N ILE A 203 -2.42 -8.52 15.95
CA ILE A 203 -1.66 -9.13 17.04
C ILE A 203 -0.33 -9.57 16.45
N PRO A 204 0.75 -8.78 16.60
CA PRO A 204 2.07 -9.14 16.10
C PRO A 204 2.45 -10.56 16.55
N ILE A 205 3.10 -11.32 15.67
CA ILE A 205 3.40 -12.74 15.94
C ILE A 205 4.12 -12.97 17.28
N ASP A 206 5.01 -12.07 17.67
CA ASP A 206 5.78 -12.16 18.92
C ASP A 206 4.89 -12.01 20.16
N GLU A 207 3.78 -11.29 20.06
CA GLU A 207 2.80 -11.12 21.13
C GLU A 207 1.73 -12.21 21.11
N LEU A 208 1.57 -12.92 19.98
CA LEU A 208 0.49 -13.86 19.76
C LEU A 208 0.43 -14.96 20.83
N PRO A 209 1.52 -15.63 21.25
CA PRO A 209 1.46 -16.68 22.27
C PRO A 209 0.82 -16.24 23.59
N GLU A 210 1.03 -15.00 24.00
CA GLU A 210 0.47 -14.43 25.24
C GLU A 210 -0.96 -13.92 25.06
N ARG A 211 -1.32 -13.57 23.81
CA ARG A 211 -2.60 -12.94 23.45
C ARG A 211 -3.57 -13.88 22.73
N VAL A 212 -3.25 -15.17 22.57
CA VAL A 212 -4.14 -16.16 21.95
C VAL A 212 -5.54 -16.17 22.59
N GLY A 213 -5.62 -15.91 23.90
CA GLY A 213 -6.88 -15.87 24.64
C GLY A 213 -7.82 -14.72 24.26
N GLU A 214 -7.37 -13.75 23.46
CA GLU A 214 -8.22 -12.67 22.92
C GLU A 214 -9.08 -13.14 21.73
N LEU A 215 -8.74 -14.28 21.13
CA LEU A 215 -9.41 -14.84 19.96
C LEU A 215 -10.33 -16.00 20.38
N ASP A 216 -11.50 -16.11 19.75
CA ASP A 216 -12.38 -17.26 19.95
C ASP A 216 -11.94 -18.44 19.06
N LYS A 217 -11.47 -19.51 19.69
CA LYS A 217 -11.02 -20.74 19.02
C LYS A 217 -12.10 -21.50 18.24
N ASN A 218 -13.38 -21.17 18.45
CA ASN A 218 -14.50 -21.77 17.72
C ASN A 218 -14.80 -21.04 16.41
N GLU A 219 -14.28 -19.82 16.24
CA GLU A 219 -14.47 -19.03 15.04
C GLU A 219 -13.42 -19.40 13.98
N ASP A 220 -13.85 -19.31 12.72
CA ASP A 220 -12.96 -19.47 11.58
C ASP A 220 -11.97 -18.29 11.59
N THR A 221 -10.67 -18.57 11.48
CA THR A 221 -9.63 -17.52 11.54
C THR A 221 -8.79 -17.53 10.27
N ILE A 222 -8.77 -16.41 9.54
CA ILE A 222 -7.81 -16.13 8.47
C ILE A 222 -6.63 -15.35 9.07
N VAL A 223 -5.42 -15.83 8.80
CA VAL A 223 -4.17 -15.24 9.27
C VAL A 223 -3.37 -14.76 8.07
N TYR A 224 -2.75 -13.59 8.17
CA TYR A 224 -1.78 -13.14 7.20
C TYR A 224 -0.67 -12.33 7.84
N CYS A 225 0.48 -12.31 7.18
CA CYS A 225 1.56 -11.38 7.46
C CYS A 225 1.93 -10.62 6.17
N LYS A 226 3.15 -10.08 6.06
CA LYS A 226 3.63 -9.43 4.83
C LYS A 226 3.66 -10.37 3.62
N SER A 227 4.37 -11.51 3.74
CA SER A 227 4.67 -12.43 2.63
C SER A 227 4.16 -13.87 2.83
N GLY A 228 3.51 -14.18 3.95
CA GLY A 228 2.91 -15.48 4.27
C GLY A 228 3.71 -16.37 5.23
N PHE A 229 4.99 -16.10 5.48
CA PHE A 229 5.83 -16.94 6.36
C PHE A 229 5.46 -16.82 7.85
N ARG A 230 5.50 -15.61 8.42
CA ARG A 230 5.01 -15.34 9.79
C ARG A 230 3.54 -15.78 9.96
N GLY A 231 2.72 -15.63 8.92
CA GLY A 231 1.33 -16.08 8.93
C GLY A 231 1.18 -17.59 9.11
N ALA A 232 2.06 -18.39 8.49
CA ALA A 232 2.10 -19.84 8.68
C ALA A 232 2.52 -20.23 10.10
N GLN A 233 3.55 -19.57 10.66
CA GLN A 233 3.98 -19.78 12.05
C GLN A 233 2.87 -19.43 13.04
N ALA A 234 2.24 -18.26 12.89
CA ALA A 234 1.09 -17.86 13.69
C ALA A 234 -0.08 -18.84 13.57
N SER A 235 -0.34 -19.34 12.35
CA SER A 235 -1.39 -20.34 12.13
C SER A 235 -1.11 -21.63 12.88
N GLN A 236 0.16 -22.05 12.96
CA GLN A 236 0.55 -23.20 13.78
C GLN A 236 0.36 -22.93 15.27
N ILE A 237 0.75 -21.74 15.77
CA ILE A 237 0.54 -21.33 17.17
C ILE A 237 -0.96 -21.43 17.52
N LEU A 238 -1.85 -20.93 16.67
CA LEU A 238 -3.28 -21.03 16.87
C LEU A 238 -3.75 -22.50 16.87
N ALA A 239 -3.32 -23.29 15.90
CA ALA A 239 -3.68 -24.71 15.83
C ALA A 239 -3.25 -25.47 17.10
N ASP A 240 -2.03 -25.25 17.57
CA ASP A 240 -1.49 -25.86 18.80
C ASP A 240 -2.27 -25.43 20.06
N ASN A 241 -2.91 -24.26 20.02
CA ASN A 241 -3.78 -23.74 21.07
C ASN A 241 -5.27 -24.13 20.90
N GLY A 242 -5.56 -25.08 20.00
CA GLY A 242 -6.88 -25.70 19.85
C GLY A 242 -7.83 -24.95 18.91
N PHE A 243 -7.32 -24.05 18.08
CA PHE A 243 -8.09 -23.49 16.97
C PHE A 243 -8.24 -24.57 15.90
N THR A 244 -9.47 -24.80 15.44
CA THR A 244 -9.77 -25.93 14.55
C THR A 244 -9.89 -25.55 13.08
N LYS A 245 -10.06 -24.26 12.79
CA LYS A 245 -10.23 -23.72 11.44
C LYS A 245 -9.38 -22.48 11.25
N VAL A 246 -8.13 -22.71 10.89
CA VAL A 246 -7.14 -21.66 10.68
C VAL A 246 -6.68 -21.68 9.23
N TYR A 247 -6.66 -20.50 8.60
CA TYR A 247 -6.34 -20.33 7.19
C TYR A 247 -5.23 -19.30 7.01
N ASN A 248 -4.05 -19.69 6.51
CA ASN A 248 -2.98 -18.75 6.17
C ASN A 248 -3.14 -18.23 4.74
N ILE A 249 -3.03 -16.92 4.51
CA ILE A 249 -3.00 -16.36 3.16
C ILE A 249 -1.62 -16.57 2.53
N ASP A 250 -1.57 -17.36 1.45
CA ASP A 250 -0.36 -17.55 0.65
C ASP A 250 0.12 -16.22 0.04
N GLY A 251 1.42 -15.94 0.19
CA GLY A 251 2.01 -14.66 -0.23
C GLY A 251 1.59 -13.44 0.62
N GLY A 252 0.77 -13.63 1.66
CA GLY A 252 0.39 -12.60 2.63
C GLY A 252 -0.25 -11.34 2.04
N PHE A 253 -0.02 -10.22 2.72
CA PHE A 253 -0.51 -8.89 2.36
C PHE A 253 0.02 -8.40 1.00
N ASP A 254 1.25 -8.75 0.63
CA ASP A 254 1.82 -8.34 -0.65
C ASP A 254 1.10 -9.02 -1.82
N ALA A 255 0.80 -10.32 -1.71
CA ALA A 255 -0.01 -11.02 -2.71
C ALA A 255 -1.46 -10.51 -2.76
N TRP A 256 -2.04 -10.12 -1.61
CA TRP A 256 -3.34 -9.46 -1.54
C TRP A 256 -3.36 -8.13 -2.31
N LYS A 257 -2.38 -7.26 -2.06
CA LYS A 257 -2.20 -5.99 -2.79
C LYS A 257 -2.00 -6.21 -4.28
N LEU A 258 -1.18 -7.20 -4.67
CA LEU A 258 -0.90 -7.50 -6.07
C LEU A 258 -2.17 -7.90 -6.86
N LYS A 259 -3.14 -8.53 -6.19
CA LYS A 259 -4.46 -8.82 -6.77
C LYS A 259 -5.39 -7.61 -6.87
N GLY A 260 -4.99 -6.46 -6.33
CA GLY A 260 -5.80 -5.24 -6.28
C GLY A 260 -7.01 -5.37 -5.36
N PHE A 261 -6.93 -6.24 -4.35
CA PHE A 261 -8.02 -6.41 -3.40
C PHE A 261 -8.09 -5.25 -2.40
N PRO A 262 -9.28 -4.99 -1.81
CA PRO A 262 -9.47 -3.84 -0.94
C PRO A 262 -8.57 -3.90 0.30
N ILE A 263 -8.00 -2.76 0.65
CA ILE A 263 -7.31 -2.50 1.91
C ILE A 263 -7.90 -1.25 2.55
N VAL A 264 -7.74 -1.10 3.86
CA VAL A 264 -8.11 0.09 4.62
C VAL A 264 -6.87 0.69 5.26
N MET A 265 -6.85 2.01 5.35
CA MET A 265 -5.82 2.73 6.12
C MET A 265 -6.33 2.94 7.54
N SER A 266 -5.44 2.82 8.53
CA SER A 266 -5.73 3.24 9.88
C SER A 266 -5.85 4.77 9.91
N ASN A 267 -7.06 5.30 10.07
CA ASN A 267 -7.24 6.74 10.29
C ASN A 267 -7.02 7.04 11.77
N THR A 268 -6.14 8.00 12.04
CA THR A 268 -5.87 8.60 13.36
C THR A 268 -7.13 9.11 14.05
#